data_AF-A0A8C3TPN8-F1
#
_entry.id   AF-A0A8C3TPN8-F1
#
_cell.length_a   1.000
_cell.length_b   1.000
_cell.length_c   1.000
_cell.angle_alpha   90.00
_cell.angle_beta   90.00
_cell.angle_gamma   90.00
#
_symmetry.space_group_name_H-M   'P 1'
#
loop_
_entity.id
_entity.type
_entity.pdbx_description
1 polymer ?
#
loop_
_entity_poly.entity_id
_entity_poly.type
_entity_poly.pdbx_seq_one_letter_code
_entity_poly.pdbx_strand_id
1 'polypeptide(L)'
;MAASAPLLLLLLLPPLLRGCGAAPEPPEPPEPEPEPPALPESALLQPTVLLAILARNSAHTLPHVLGCIERLSYPKSRIALWAATDHNIDNTTAILREWLKNVQHLYHDVEWRPMEEPV
;
A
#
# COMPACT_ATOMS: atom_id res chain seq x y z
N MET A 1 -2.51 74.68 6.36
CA MET A 1 -2.76 75.47 5.15
C MET A 1 -1.88 74.92 4.03
N ALA A 2 -2.45 74.77 2.82
CA ALA A 2 -1.89 74.25 1.57
C ALA A 2 -1.64 72.71 1.55
N ALA A 3 -1.89 71.93 0.49
CA ALA A 3 -2.17 72.20 -0.93
C ALA A 3 -2.93 70.99 -1.54
N SER A 4 -3.96 71.18 -2.38
CA SER A 4 -3.91 71.15 -3.87
C SER A 4 -3.98 69.76 -4.51
N ALA A 5 -5.07 69.49 -5.25
CA ALA A 5 -5.12 68.56 -6.39
C ALA A 5 -6.38 68.88 -7.24
N PRO A 6 -6.26 69.16 -8.56
CA PRO A 6 -7.40 69.45 -9.42
C PRO A 6 -7.89 68.20 -10.16
N LEU A 7 -9.21 67.99 -10.14
CA LEU A 7 -9.94 67.03 -10.97
C LEU A 7 -10.05 67.55 -12.40
N LEU A 8 -9.58 66.76 -13.38
CA LEU A 8 -9.85 67.01 -14.80
C LEU A 8 -10.94 66.07 -15.33
N LEU A 9 -11.92 66.72 -15.93
CA LEU A 9 -13.17 66.27 -16.51
C LEU A 9 -12.93 65.48 -17.82
N LEU A 10 -13.37 64.22 -17.84
CA LEU A 10 -14.36 63.64 -18.78
C LEU A 10 -14.28 64.02 -20.28
N LEU A 11 -14.17 62.98 -21.15
CA LEU A 11 -15.07 62.63 -22.29
C LEU A 11 -14.44 62.30 -23.68
N LEU A 12 -15.02 61.24 -24.30
CA LEU A 12 -15.11 60.86 -25.75
C LEU A 12 -13.90 60.07 -26.31
N LEU A 13 -14.00 58.92 -27.01
CA LEU A 13 -15.05 58.15 -27.71
C LEU A 13 -14.43 56.74 -28.08
N PRO A 14 -15.18 55.64 -28.33
CA PRO A 14 -14.60 54.33 -28.67
C PRO A 14 -14.40 54.12 -30.18
N PRO A 15 -13.55 53.17 -30.60
CA PRO A 15 -14.06 52.15 -31.52
C PRO A 15 -13.56 50.72 -31.23
N LEU A 16 -14.53 49.81 -31.32
CA LEU A 16 -14.48 48.47 -31.93
C LEU A 16 -13.11 48.04 -32.51
N LEU A 17 -12.55 46.95 -31.96
CA LEU A 17 -12.06 45.75 -32.67
C LEU A 17 -11.10 44.97 -31.77
N ARG A 18 -11.57 43.89 -31.15
CA ARG A 18 -10.81 42.63 -31.11
C ARG A 18 -11.73 41.48 -30.71
N GLY A 19 -12.12 40.69 -31.70
CA GLY A 19 -12.76 39.41 -31.45
C GLY A 19 -11.79 38.47 -30.75
N CYS A 20 -12.31 37.76 -29.75
CA CYS A 20 -11.89 36.43 -29.36
C CYS A 20 -13.18 35.66 -29.11
N GLY A 21 -13.47 34.66 -29.95
CA GLY A 21 -14.62 33.79 -29.75
C GLY A 21 -14.48 33.06 -28.42
N ALA A 22 -15.50 33.16 -27.57
CA ALA A 22 -15.70 32.22 -26.49
C ALA A 22 -16.54 31.07 -27.06
N ALA A 23 -15.88 29.96 -27.39
CA ALA A 23 -16.60 28.70 -27.58
C ALA A 23 -17.24 28.32 -26.23
N PRO A 24 -18.49 27.82 -26.20
CA PRO A 24 -19.07 27.31 -24.96
C PRO A 24 -18.28 26.08 -24.52
N GLU A 25 -17.76 26.08 -23.29
CA GLU A 25 -17.14 24.88 -22.73
C GLU A 25 -18.15 23.73 -22.63
N PRO A 26 -17.77 22.50 -22.98
CA PRO A 26 -18.61 21.33 -22.77
C PRO A 26 -18.91 21.14 -21.28
N PRO A 27 -20.08 20.58 -20.92
CA PRO A 27 -20.39 20.26 -19.52
C PRO A 27 -19.36 19.27 -18.98
N GLU A 28 -18.72 19.62 -17.87
CA GLU A 28 -17.80 18.75 -17.15
C GLU A 28 -18.50 17.43 -16.78
N PRO A 29 -17.86 16.27 -16.97
CA PRO A 29 -18.44 14.99 -16.58
C PRO A 29 -18.69 14.97 -15.06
N PRO A 30 -19.73 14.25 -14.60
CA PRO A 30 -20.04 14.17 -13.18
C PRO A 30 -18.80 13.66 -12.42
N GLU A 31 -18.39 14.41 -11.41
CA GLU A 31 -17.32 14.01 -10.51
C GLU A 31 -17.62 12.62 -9.95
N PRO A 32 -16.62 11.72 -9.86
CA PRO A 32 -16.84 10.39 -9.31
C PRO A 32 -17.34 10.54 -7.87
N GLU A 33 -18.55 10.06 -7.61
CA GLU A 33 -19.11 10.04 -6.26
C GLU A 33 -18.12 9.34 -5.33
N PRO A 34 -17.84 9.91 -4.15
CA PRO A 34 -16.88 9.33 -3.23
C PRO A 34 -17.36 7.92 -2.86
N GLU A 35 -16.53 6.92 -3.17
CA GLU A 35 -16.80 5.55 -2.72
C GLU A 35 -17.03 5.55 -1.21
N PRO A 36 -18.07 4.84 -0.72
CA PRO A 36 -18.39 4.84 0.69
C PRO A 36 -17.13 4.43 1.49
N PRO A 37 -16.79 5.16 2.56
CA PRO A 37 -15.60 4.86 3.34
C PRO A 37 -15.70 3.42 3.84
N ALA A 38 -14.63 2.64 3.64
CA ALA A 38 -14.51 1.31 4.21
C ALA A 38 -14.91 1.38 5.69
N LEU A 39 -15.91 0.59 6.09
CA LEU A 39 -16.37 0.57 7.47
C LEU A 39 -15.18 0.27 8.38
N PRO A 40 -15.02 1.00 9.50
CA PRO A 40 -13.90 0.77 10.39
C PRO A 40 -13.98 -0.68 10.88
N GLU A 41 -12.95 -1.46 10.57
CA GLU A 41 -12.70 -2.74 11.21
C GLU A 41 -12.78 -2.51 12.72
N SER A 42 -13.61 -3.29 13.41
CA SER A 42 -13.95 -3.12 14.83
C SER A 42 -12.70 -2.77 15.65
N ALA A 43 -12.73 -1.64 16.38
CA ALA A 43 -11.56 -1.04 17.03
C ALA A 43 -10.95 -1.83 18.21
N LEU A 44 -11.17 -3.13 18.30
CA LEU A 44 -10.81 -3.96 19.45
C LEU A 44 -9.89 -5.10 19.03
N LEU A 45 -8.59 -4.82 19.09
CA LEU A 45 -7.46 -5.73 18.93
C LEU A 45 -7.20 -6.23 17.50
N GLN A 46 -5.95 -6.11 17.08
CA GLN A 46 -5.45 -6.75 15.87
C GLN A 46 -5.58 -8.28 16.05
N PRO A 47 -6.26 -9.01 15.14
CA PRO A 47 -6.51 -10.44 15.30
C PRO A 47 -5.21 -11.27 15.34
N THR A 48 -5.27 -12.47 15.91
CA THR A 48 -4.17 -13.43 15.71
C THR A 48 -4.31 -14.01 14.30
N VAL A 49 -3.25 -13.90 13.49
CA VAL A 49 -3.24 -14.35 12.10
C VAL A 49 -2.31 -15.54 11.94
N LEU A 50 -2.69 -16.50 11.09
CA LEU A 50 -1.83 -17.60 10.68
C LEU A 50 -1.28 -17.31 9.29
N LEU A 51 0.04 -17.30 9.16
CA LEU A 51 0.73 -17.19 7.88
C LEU A 51 1.28 -18.55 7.49
N ALA A 52 0.64 -19.18 6.50
CA ALA A 52 1.07 -20.44 5.92
C ALA A 52 2.09 -20.22 4.79
N ILE A 53 3.28 -20.78 4.94
CA ILE A 53 4.40 -20.70 4.00
C ILE A 53 4.62 -22.09 3.40
N LEU A 54 4.29 -22.21 2.11
CA LEU A 54 4.58 -23.40 1.31
C LEU A 54 5.71 -23.07 0.34
N ALA A 55 6.81 -23.82 0.42
CA ALA A 55 7.97 -23.55 -0.44
C ALA A 55 8.46 -24.82 -1.15
N ARG A 56 8.51 -24.72 -2.48
CA ARG A 56 9.03 -25.74 -3.40
C ARG A 56 10.00 -25.13 -4.41
N ASN A 57 11.22 -25.65 -4.53
CA ASN A 57 12.26 -25.24 -5.47
C ASN A 57 12.39 -23.71 -5.66
N SER A 58 12.34 -22.98 -4.55
CA SER A 58 12.26 -21.51 -4.50
C SER A 58 13.46 -20.88 -3.79
N ALA A 59 14.62 -21.55 -3.73
CA ALA A 59 15.76 -21.10 -2.93
C ALA A 59 16.25 -19.68 -3.29
N HIS A 60 16.08 -19.26 -4.54
CA HIS A 60 16.52 -17.97 -5.05
C HIS A 60 15.55 -16.81 -4.75
N THR A 61 14.24 -17.10 -4.62
CA THR A 61 13.22 -16.08 -4.34
C THR A 61 12.84 -16.04 -2.87
N LEU A 62 12.96 -17.16 -2.17
CA LEU A 62 12.54 -17.32 -0.79
C LEU A 62 13.14 -16.25 0.15
N PRO A 63 14.45 -15.93 0.13
CA PRO A 63 15.01 -14.89 1.00
C PRO A 63 14.33 -13.53 0.84
N HIS A 64 13.92 -13.18 -0.38
CA HIS A 64 13.21 -11.92 -0.65
C HIS A 64 11.81 -11.94 -0.03
N VAL A 65 11.08 -13.05 -0.16
CA VAL A 65 9.75 -13.22 0.44
C VAL A 65 9.84 -13.15 1.97
N LEU A 66 10.82 -13.85 2.56
CA LEU A 66 11.04 -13.83 4.01
C LEU A 66 11.36 -12.41 4.52
N GLY A 67 12.19 -11.67 3.80
CA GLY A 67 12.45 -10.26 4.11
C GLY A 67 11.19 -9.37 4.04
N CYS A 68 10.26 -9.66 3.13
CA CYS A 68 8.96 -8.97 3.10
C CYS A 68 8.11 -9.29 4.33
N ILE A 69 8.10 -10.56 4.77
CA ILE A 69 7.36 -11.01 5.96
C ILE A 69 7.91 -10.33 7.22
N GLU A 70 9.23 -10.22 7.35
CA GLU A 70 9.88 -9.51 8.46
C GLU A 70 9.48 -8.03 8.51
N ARG A 71 9.33 -7.39 7.35
CA ARG A 71 8.96 -5.97 7.22
C ARG A 71 7.47 -5.69 7.38
N LEU A 72 6.61 -6.70 7.51
CA LEU A 72 5.17 -6.50 7.72
C LEU A 72 4.93 -5.62 8.95
N SER A 73 4.15 -4.55 8.76
CA SER A 73 3.71 -3.59 9.79
C SER A 73 2.59 -4.17 10.67
N TYR A 74 2.80 -5.38 11.15
CA TYR A 74 1.89 -6.13 12.01
C TYR A 74 2.68 -6.72 13.19
N PRO A 75 2.13 -6.72 14.41
CA PRO A 75 2.80 -7.22 15.60
C PRO A 75 3.12 -8.70 15.42
N LYS A 76 4.41 -9.03 15.41
CA LYS A 76 4.90 -10.41 15.22
C LYS A 76 4.37 -11.35 16.31
N SER A 77 4.17 -10.82 17.52
CA SER A 77 3.54 -11.54 18.65
C SER A 77 2.10 -11.98 18.42
N ARG A 78 1.47 -11.58 17.31
CA ARG A 78 0.12 -12.02 16.90
C ARG A 78 0.12 -12.79 15.57
N ILE A 79 1.30 -13.10 15.03
CA ILE A 79 1.43 -13.89 13.80
C ILE A 79 1.91 -15.28 14.21
N ALA A 80 1.13 -16.30 13.90
CA ALA A 80 1.56 -17.68 13.90
C ALA A 80 2.13 -18.03 12.52
N LEU A 81 3.29 -18.66 12.46
CA LEU A 81 3.89 -19.15 11.23
C LEU A 81 3.66 -20.64 11.12
N TRP A 82 3.15 -21.09 9.97
CA TRP A 82 3.09 -22.50 9.64
C TRP A 82 3.87 -22.71 8.35
N ALA A 83 4.87 -23.58 8.37
CA ALA A 83 5.77 -23.77 7.24
C ALA A 83 5.86 -25.24 6.84
N ALA A 84 5.72 -25.50 5.55
CA ALA A 84 5.93 -26.81 4.97
C ALA A 84 6.69 -26.73 3.64
N THR A 85 7.45 -27.78 3.37
CA THR A 85 8.23 -27.93 2.14
C THR A 85 8.02 -29.32 1.57
N ASP A 86 7.87 -29.42 0.25
CA ASP A 86 7.72 -30.68 -0.45
C ASP A 86 8.80 -30.84 -1.53
N HIS A 87 9.34 -32.05 -1.73
CA HIS A 87 10.13 -32.46 -2.90
C HIS A 87 11.11 -31.42 -3.47
N ASN A 88 11.90 -30.80 -2.59
CA ASN A 88 12.92 -29.83 -2.98
C ASN A 88 14.18 -30.55 -3.49
N ILE A 89 14.66 -30.13 -4.65
CA ILE A 89 15.97 -30.53 -5.19
C ILE A 89 17.02 -29.46 -4.83
N ASP A 90 16.58 -28.23 -4.54
CA ASP A 90 17.42 -27.09 -4.20
C ASP A 90 17.53 -26.86 -2.67
N ASN A 91 18.15 -25.74 -2.28
CA ASN A 91 18.40 -25.40 -0.88
C ASN A 91 17.19 -24.79 -0.14
N THR A 92 15.97 -24.87 -0.70
CA THR A 92 14.77 -24.23 -0.13
C THR A 92 14.52 -24.67 1.31
N THR A 93 14.61 -25.98 1.58
CA THR A 93 14.37 -26.55 2.92
C THR A 93 15.34 -26.00 3.96
N ALA A 94 16.63 -25.85 3.62
CA ALA A 94 17.62 -25.36 4.55
C ALA A 94 17.42 -23.87 4.87
N ILE A 95 17.19 -23.05 3.84
CA ILE A 95 16.95 -21.61 3.98
C ILE A 95 15.72 -21.36 4.86
N LEU A 96 14.60 -22.04 4.58
CA LEU A 96 13.38 -21.85 5.35
C LEU A 96 13.57 -22.29 6.81
N ARG A 97 14.21 -23.44 7.04
CA ARG A 97 14.44 -23.96 8.39
C ARG A 97 15.39 -23.09 9.21
N GLU A 98 16.44 -22.55 8.60
CA GLU A 98 17.35 -21.62 9.25
C GLU A 98 16.62 -20.33 9.64
N TRP A 99 15.85 -19.77 8.73
CA TRP A 99 15.06 -18.59 9.00
C TRP A 99 14.06 -18.78 10.15
N LEU A 100 13.29 -19.87 10.13
CA LEU A 100 12.31 -20.17 11.19
C LEU A 100 12.97 -20.26 12.58
N LYS A 101 14.14 -20.89 12.68
CA LYS A 101 14.92 -20.96 13.93
C LYS A 101 15.36 -19.58 14.42
N ASN A 102 15.78 -18.71 13.50
CA ASN A 102 16.24 -17.38 13.84
C ASN A 102 15.09 -16.49 14.32
N VAL A 103 13.90 -16.62 13.72
CA VAL A 103 12.77 -15.73 14.02
C VAL A 103 11.77 -16.29 15.05
N GLN A 104 11.87 -17.56 15.46
CA GLN A 104 10.87 -18.22 16.31
C GLN A 104 10.48 -17.44 17.57
N HIS A 105 11.41 -16.68 18.15
CA HIS A 105 11.22 -15.95 19.40
C HIS A 105 10.44 -14.64 19.21
N LEU A 106 10.27 -14.18 17.96
CA LEU A 106 9.55 -12.95 17.62
C LEU A 106 8.06 -13.21 17.35
N TYR A 107 7.75 -14.40 16.85
CA TYR A 107 6.42 -14.78 16.40
C TYR A 107 5.61 -15.44 17.53
N HIS A 108 4.28 -15.39 17.42
CA HIS A 108 3.38 -15.99 18.42
C HIS A 108 3.58 -17.50 18.55
N ASP A 109 3.66 -18.16 17.40
CA ASP A 109 3.83 -19.61 17.29
C ASP A 109 4.52 -19.92 15.97
N VAL A 110 5.30 -21.00 15.92
CA VAL A 110 6.02 -21.44 14.72
C VAL A 110 5.95 -22.96 14.60
N GLU A 111 5.26 -23.43 13.57
CA GLU A 111 5.10 -24.85 13.27
C GLU A 111 5.85 -25.21 11.99
N TRP A 112 6.71 -26.24 12.08
CA TRP A 112 7.42 -26.82 10.95
C TRP A 112 6.86 -28.21 10.62
N ARG A 113 6.43 -28.40 9.37
CA ARG A 113 5.98 -29.71 8.85
C ARG A 113 6.92 -30.19 7.74
N PRO A 114 7.82 -31.16 8.03
CA PRO A 114 8.58 -31.81 6.98
C PRO A 114 7.64 -32.74 6.19
N MET A 115 7.48 -32.50 4.89
CA MET A 115 6.57 -33.30 4.04
C MET A 115 7.30 -34.42 3.28
N GLU A 116 8.37 -34.97 3.87
CA GLU A 116 9.26 -35.93 3.20
C GLU A 116 8.74 -37.39 3.21
N GLU A 117 7.72 -37.72 4.00
CA GLU A 117 7.12 -39.06 3.97
C GLU A 117 5.64 -39.01 3.61
N PRO A 118 5.21 -39.63 2.49
CA PRO A 118 3.80 -39.91 2.28
C PRO A 118 3.33 -40.89 3.37
N VAL A 119 2.22 -40.54 4.03
CA VAL A 119 1.45 -41.47 4.88
C VAL A 119 0.74 -42.52 4.04
#